data_AF-A0A7J2ZHY6-F1
#
_entry.id   AF-A0A7J2ZHY6-F1
#
_cell.length_a   1.000
_cell.length_b   1.000
_cell.length_c   1.000
_cell.angle_alpha   90.00
_cell.angle_beta   90.00
_cell.angle_gamma   90.00
#
_symmetry.space_group_name_H-M   'P 1'
#
loop_
_entity.id
_entity.type
_entity.pdbx_description
1 polymer ?
#
loop_
_entity_poly.entity_id
_entity_poly.type
_entity_poly.pdbx_seq_one_letter_code
_entity_poly.pdbx_strand_id
1 'polypeptide(L)'
;MALTTPSLIKEEHKELHRLLSKLSAIRGKVGEEARKAEEALKPHFKKEEELALPLLGLLKNLAEDKPIEDPQRAAELADKFAVEYERMLQEHAEISKTLESLEAAARRAKKRAAVTFAKNLRRHAKLEEEVLYPAALLIRKSLRR
;
A
#
# COMPACT_ATOMS: atom_id res chain seq x y z
N MET A 1 19.53 -11.21 -0.44
CA MET A 1 18.46 -10.38 -0.99
C MET A 1 18.37 -9.16 -0.11
N ALA A 2 18.40 -8.00 -0.76
CA ALA A 2 18.42 -6.71 -0.10
C ALA A 2 17.06 -6.34 0.50
N LEU A 3 17.09 -5.47 1.50
CA LEU A 3 15.92 -4.82 2.08
C LEU A 3 15.32 -3.85 1.05
N THR A 4 14.50 -4.37 0.14
CA THR A 4 13.94 -3.62 -0.98
C THR A 4 12.57 -4.18 -1.37
N THR A 5 11.68 -3.29 -1.79
CA THR A 5 10.34 -3.68 -2.22
C THR A 5 10.41 -4.62 -3.43
N PRO A 6 9.75 -5.79 -3.40
CA PRO A 6 9.66 -6.68 -4.56
C PRO A 6 9.16 -5.93 -5.81
N SER A 7 9.78 -6.20 -6.96
CA SER A 7 9.55 -5.43 -8.20
C SER A 7 8.08 -5.38 -8.61
N LEU A 8 7.36 -6.50 -8.50
CA LEU A 8 5.94 -6.59 -8.85
C LEU A 8 5.08 -5.63 -8.02
N ILE A 9 5.32 -5.57 -6.70
CA ILE A 9 4.59 -4.68 -5.79
C ILE A 9 4.95 -3.21 -6.08
N LYS A 10 6.23 -2.95 -6.33
CA LYS A 10 6.72 -1.60 -6.69
C LYS A 10 6.08 -1.09 -7.99
N GLU A 11 5.90 -1.97 -8.98
CA GLU A 11 5.24 -1.65 -10.24
C GLU A 11 3.75 -1.39 -10.06
N GLU A 12 3.07 -2.20 -9.23
CA GLU A 12 1.67 -1.98 -8.87
C GLU A 12 1.47 -0.60 -8.22
N HIS A 13 2.26 -0.28 -7.17
CA HIS A 13 2.18 1.03 -6.50
C HIS A 13 2.40 2.20 -7.48
N LYS A 14 3.41 2.11 -8.37
CA LYS A 14 3.63 3.13 -9.41
C LYS A 14 2.43 3.32 -10.32
N GLU A 15 1.78 2.22 -10.73
CA GLU A 15 0.60 2.28 -11.58
C GLU A 15 -0.60 2.89 -10.83
N LEU A 16 -0.79 2.55 -9.55
CA LEU A 16 -1.83 3.14 -8.70
C LEU A 16 -1.66 4.65 -8.55
N HIS A 17 -0.45 5.12 -8.23
CA HIS A 17 -0.10 6.56 -8.21
C HIS A 17 -0.43 7.23 -9.54
N ARG A 18 0.00 6.61 -10.65
CA ARG A 18 -0.21 7.15 -12.00
C ARG A 18 -1.69 7.27 -12.35
N LEU A 19 -2.50 6.26 -12.03
CA LEU A 19 -3.94 6.27 -12.29
C LEU A 19 -4.67 7.28 -11.41
N LEU A 20 -4.32 7.36 -10.14
CA LEU A 20 -4.91 8.33 -9.21
C LEU A 20 -4.65 9.77 -9.68
N SER A 21 -3.41 10.09 -10.02
CA SER A 21 -3.03 11.40 -10.54
C SER A 21 -3.83 11.77 -11.80
N LYS A 22 -4.03 10.82 -12.72
CA LYS A 22 -4.88 11.03 -13.91
C LYS A 22 -6.34 11.30 -13.55
N LEU A 23 -6.90 10.62 -12.54
CA LEU A 23 -8.27 10.84 -12.09
C LEU A 23 -8.41 12.20 -11.37
N SER A 24 -7.44 12.58 -10.55
CA SER A 24 -7.39 13.87 -9.85
C SER A 24 -7.33 15.06 -10.81
N ALA A 25 -6.79 14.89 -12.01
CA ALA A 25 -6.76 15.91 -13.06
C ALA A 25 -8.11 16.13 -13.77
N ILE A 26 -9.10 15.24 -13.57
CA ILE A 26 -10.42 15.35 -14.19
C ILE A 26 -11.16 16.57 -13.60
N ARG A 27 -11.90 17.31 -14.43
CA ARG A 27 -12.77 18.41 -13.96
C ARG A 27 -14.08 17.87 -13.36
N GLY A 28 -14.63 18.63 -12.42
CA GLY A 28 -15.90 18.33 -11.76
C GLY A 28 -15.80 17.25 -10.68
N LYS A 29 -16.95 16.72 -10.29
CA LYS A 29 -17.08 15.97 -9.03
C LYS A 29 -16.19 14.72 -8.94
N VAL A 30 -15.94 14.03 -10.05
CA VAL A 30 -15.06 12.85 -10.07
C VAL A 30 -13.63 13.22 -9.69
N GLY A 31 -13.09 14.31 -10.25
CA GLY A 31 -11.73 14.73 -9.91
C GLY A 31 -11.63 15.36 -8.52
N GLU A 32 -12.69 16.01 -8.03
CA GLU A 32 -12.74 16.47 -6.64
C GLU A 32 -12.61 15.31 -5.64
N GLU A 33 -13.39 14.24 -5.83
CA GLU A 33 -13.30 13.08 -4.94
C GLU A 33 -11.98 12.31 -5.14
N ALA A 34 -11.42 12.29 -6.36
CA ALA A 34 -10.10 11.70 -6.61
C ALA A 34 -8.98 12.47 -5.90
N ARG A 35 -9.02 13.80 -5.88
CA ARG A 35 -8.04 14.62 -5.13
C ARG A 35 -8.10 14.37 -3.63
N LYS A 36 -9.29 14.22 -3.04
CA LYS A 36 -9.42 13.82 -1.62
C LYS A 36 -8.82 12.44 -1.36
N ALA A 37 -9.05 11.49 -2.26
CA ALA A 37 -8.43 10.18 -2.16
C ALA A 37 -6.90 10.29 -2.26
N GLU A 38 -6.37 11.09 -3.18
CA GLU A 38 -4.94 11.36 -3.33
C GLU A 38 -4.31 12.01 -2.10
N GLU A 39 -4.98 12.99 -1.49
CA GLU A 39 -4.53 13.65 -0.26
C GLU A 39 -4.39 12.66 0.90
N ALA A 40 -5.30 11.70 1.02
CA ALA A 40 -5.24 10.64 2.02
C ALA A 40 -4.20 9.54 1.68
N LEU A 41 -4.14 9.13 0.41
CA LEU A 41 -3.29 8.01 -0.05
C LEU A 41 -1.82 8.37 -0.12
N LYS A 42 -1.46 9.59 -0.53
CA LYS A 42 -0.06 9.97 -0.74
C LYS A 42 0.82 9.79 0.51
N PRO A 43 0.44 10.29 1.71
CA PRO A 43 1.22 10.02 2.92
C PRO A 43 1.18 8.54 3.32
N HIS A 44 0.10 7.83 3.03
CA HIS A 44 -0.03 6.41 3.34
C HIS A 44 0.91 5.54 2.49
N PHE A 45 0.87 5.68 1.15
CA PHE A 45 1.77 4.99 0.23
C PHE A 45 3.24 5.23 0.59
N LYS A 46 3.60 6.46 0.98
CA LYS A 46 4.96 6.75 1.43
C LYS A 46 5.36 5.89 2.63
N LYS A 47 4.48 5.71 3.61
CA LYS A 47 4.76 4.86 4.77
C LYS A 47 4.87 3.38 4.39
N GLU A 48 4.04 2.89 3.47
CA GLU A 48 4.16 1.53 2.96
C GLU A 48 5.48 1.29 2.24
N GLU A 49 5.83 2.18 1.31
CA GLU A 49 7.04 2.15 0.51
C GLU A 49 8.31 2.27 1.37
N GLU A 50 8.25 3.03 2.48
CA GLU A 50 9.39 3.23 3.38
C GLU A 50 9.49 2.16 4.48
N LEU A 51 8.38 1.63 4.99
CA LEU A 51 8.36 0.79 6.19
C LEU A 51 7.98 -0.67 5.93
N ALA A 52 6.85 -0.90 5.24
CA ALA A 52 6.23 -2.22 5.17
C ALA A 52 6.79 -3.06 4.01
N LEU A 53 6.73 -2.50 2.80
CA LEU A 53 7.00 -3.23 1.57
C LEU A 53 8.46 -3.65 1.38
N PRO A 54 9.48 -2.88 1.84
CA PRO A 54 10.86 -3.32 1.73
C PRO A 54 11.17 -4.62 2.49
N LEU A 55 10.44 -4.89 3.59
CA LEU A 55 10.60 -6.11 4.37
C LEU A 55 10.29 -7.36 3.54
N LEU A 56 9.33 -7.26 2.62
CA LEU A 56 8.90 -8.37 1.76
C LEU A 56 10.02 -8.87 0.84
N GLY A 57 11.03 -8.04 0.56
CA GLY A 57 12.23 -8.44 -0.18
C GLY A 57 13.05 -9.53 0.52
N LEU A 58 12.86 -9.70 1.84
CA LEU A 58 13.57 -10.71 2.63
C LEU A 58 12.89 -12.09 2.60
N LEU A 59 11.63 -12.18 2.17
CA LEU A 59 10.81 -13.40 2.26
C LEU A 59 11.51 -14.62 1.66
N LYS A 60 12.10 -14.48 0.47
CA LYS A 60 12.76 -15.60 -0.22
C LYS A 60 13.94 -16.14 0.58
N ASN A 61 14.82 -15.25 1.07
CA ASN A 61 16.00 -15.68 1.81
C ASN A 61 15.61 -16.30 3.15
N LEU A 62 14.64 -15.72 3.86
CA LEU A 62 14.14 -16.26 5.12
C LEU A 62 13.46 -17.62 4.94
N ALA A 63 12.73 -17.84 3.83
CA ALA A 63 12.09 -19.12 3.54
C ALA A 63 13.07 -20.23 3.12
N GLU A 64 14.26 -19.86 2.63
CA GLU A 64 15.30 -20.79 2.17
C GLU A 64 16.48 -20.90 3.16
N ASP A 65 16.35 -20.37 4.38
CA ASP A 65 17.40 -20.28 5.41
C ASP A 65 18.71 -19.66 4.89
N LYS A 66 18.59 -18.69 3.97
CA LYS A 66 19.72 -17.98 3.37
C LYS A 66 20.07 -16.70 4.16
N PRO A 67 21.36 -16.31 4.19
CA PRO A 67 21.78 -15.07 4.85
C PRO A 67 21.08 -13.83 4.29
N ILE A 68 20.85 -12.84 5.16
CA ILE A 68 20.38 -11.50 4.79
C ILE A 68 21.53 -10.50 4.92
N GLU A 69 21.56 -9.50 4.03
CA GLU A 69 22.71 -8.58 3.89
C GLU A 69 22.89 -7.64 5.09
N ASP A 70 21.79 -7.17 5.69
CA ASP A 70 21.81 -6.29 6.86
C ASP A 70 20.68 -6.66 7.84
N PRO A 71 20.91 -7.64 8.74
CA PRO A 71 19.90 -8.11 9.68
C PRO A 71 19.50 -7.04 10.71
N GLN A 72 20.43 -6.18 11.12
CA GLN A 72 20.15 -5.13 12.10
C GLN A 72 19.19 -4.10 11.51
N ARG A 73 19.50 -3.60 10.31
CA ARG A 73 18.62 -2.65 9.62
C ARG A 73 17.25 -3.24 9.33
N ALA A 74 17.19 -4.51 8.95
CA ALA A 74 15.92 -5.22 8.74
C ALA A 74 15.08 -5.27 10.04
N ALA A 75 15.71 -5.57 11.18
CA ALA A 75 15.03 -5.61 12.47
C ALA A 75 14.51 -4.23 12.89
N GLU A 76 15.33 -3.17 12.75
CA GLU A 76 14.92 -1.80 13.02
C GLU A 76 13.72 -1.36 12.17
N LEU A 77 13.72 -1.70 10.87
CA LEU A 77 12.62 -1.37 9.98
C LEU A 77 11.35 -2.13 10.36
N ALA A 78 11.49 -3.42 10.66
CA ALA A 78 10.39 -4.27 11.09
C ALA A 78 9.74 -3.78 12.40
N ASP A 79 10.54 -3.26 13.34
CA ASP A 79 10.03 -2.64 14.56
C ASP A 79 9.30 -1.33 14.30
N LYS A 80 9.82 -0.47 13.43
CA LYS A 80 9.12 0.75 13.02
C LYS A 80 7.78 0.44 12.37
N PHE A 81 7.75 -0.54 11.45
CA PHE A 81 6.51 -0.98 10.84
C PHE A 81 5.51 -1.52 11.87
N ALA A 82 5.96 -2.34 12.83
CA ALA A 82 5.09 -2.88 13.87
C ALA A 82 4.44 -1.80 14.76
N VAL A 83 5.13 -0.68 15.00
CA VAL A 83 4.57 0.47 15.74
C VAL A 83 3.50 1.21 14.91
N GLU A 84 3.70 1.34 13.60
CA GLU A 84 2.77 2.02 12.70
C GLU A 84 1.59 1.15 12.25
N TYR A 85 1.66 -0.17 12.42
CA TYR A 85 0.70 -1.14 11.87
C TYR A 85 -0.77 -0.79 12.15
N GLU A 86 -1.15 -0.60 13.42
CA GLU A 86 -2.54 -0.29 13.77
C GLU A 86 -3.02 1.04 13.19
N ARG A 87 -2.12 2.03 13.09
CA ARG A 87 -2.43 3.32 12.47
C ARG A 87 -2.62 3.18 10.96
N MET A 88 -1.80 2.36 10.29
CA MET A 88 -1.93 2.10 8.86
C MET A 88 -3.26 1.40 8.54
N LEU A 89 -3.74 0.50 9.41
CA LEU A 89 -5.09 -0.10 9.27
C LEU A 89 -6.21 0.95 9.42
N GLN A 90 -6.06 1.90 10.34
CA GLN A 90 -7.02 3.00 10.49
C GLN A 90 -7.04 3.89 9.24
N GLU A 91 -5.86 4.18 8.68
CA GLU A 91 -5.73 4.93 7.42
C GLU A 91 -6.40 4.19 6.25
N HIS A 92 -6.26 2.87 6.12
CA HIS A 92 -7.02 2.08 5.14
C HIS A 92 -8.54 2.26 5.29
N ALA A 93 -9.05 2.26 6.53
CA ALA A 93 -10.47 2.46 6.77
C ALA A 93 -10.94 3.86 6.34
N GLU A 94 -10.12 4.89 6.55
CA GLU A 94 -10.39 6.26 6.11
C GLU A 94 -10.31 6.41 4.57
N ILE A 95 -9.26 5.85 3.97
CA ILE A 95 -9.06 5.80 2.52
C ILE A 95 -10.23 5.06 1.85
N SER A 96 -10.72 3.96 2.42
CA SER A 96 -11.86 3.23 1.86
C SER A 96 -13.11 4.13 1.75
N LYS A 97 -13.34 5.04 2.72
CA LYS A 97 -14.47 5.98 2.66
C LYS A 97 -14.31 7.02 1.55
N THR A 98 -13.09 7.50 1.30
CA THR A 98 -12.83 8.44 0.19
C THR A 98 -13.00 7.75 -1.16
N LEU A 99 -12.57 6.49 -1.28
CA LEU A 99 -12.73 5.68 -2.49
C LEU A 99 -14.19 5.31 -2.77
N GLU A 100 -15.01 5.07 -1.74
CA GLU A 100 -16.46 4.91 -1.89
C GLU A 100 -17.13 6.17 -2.44
N SER A 101 -16.70 7.34 -1.96
CA SER A 101 -17.18 8.64 -2.47
C SER A 101 -16.79 8.87 -3.93
N LEU A 102 -15.53 8.54 -4.29
CA LEU A 102 -15.05 8.56 -5.67
C LEU A 102 -15.85 7.59 -6.56
N GLU A 103 -16.09 6.37 -6.10
CA GLU A 103 -16.88 5.38 -6.83
C GLU A 103 -18.31 5.89 -7.10
N ALA A 104 -18.97 6.44 -6.08
CA ALA A 104 -20.31 6.99 -6.21
C ALA A 104 -20.38 8.16 -7.21
N ALA A 105 -19.42 9.09 -7.16
CA ALA A 105 -19.30 10.18 -8.11
C ALA A 105 -19.06 9.66 -9.54
N ALA A 106 -18.16 8.69 -9.69
CA ALA A 106 -17.83 8.07 -10.97
C ALA A 106 -19.02 7.33 -11.59
N ARG A 107 -19.85 6.65 -10.78
CA ARG A 107 -21.09 5.99 -11.22
C ARG A 107 -22.09 7.00 -11.77
N ARG A 108 -22.36 8.08 -11.03
CA ARG A 108 -23.26 9.17 -11.48
C ARG A 108 -22.78 9.80 -12.80
N ALA A 109 -21.46 9.98 -12.94
CA ALA A 109 -20.84 10.53 -14.14
C ALA A 109 -20.60 9.50 -15.27
N LYS A 110 -21.03 8.24 -15.11
CA LYS A 110 -20.81 7.12 -16.05
C LYS A 110 -19.33 6.90 -16.42
N LYS A 111 -18.39 7.23 -15.52
CA LYS A 111 -16.94 7.08 -15.71
C LYS A 111 -16.47 5.70 -15.24
N ARG A 112 -16.67 4.67 -16.08
CA ARG A 112 -16.36 3.26 -15.76
C ARG A 112 -14.92 3.03 -15.29
N ALA A 113 -13.95 3.73 -15.88
CA ALA A 113 -12.54 3.60 -15.48
C ALA A 113 -12.31 4.03 -14.02
N ALA A 114 -12.92 5.12 -13.57
CA ALA A 114 -12.81 5.61 -12.19
C ALA A 114 -13.51 4.67 -11.19
N VAL A 115 -14.66 4.09 -11.57
CA VAL A 115 -15.34 3.05 -10.77
C VAL A 115 -14.42 1.84 -10.58
N THR A 116 -13.77 1.40 -11.67
CA THR A 116 -12.89 0.23 -11.63
C THR A 116 -11.66 0.50 -10.78
N PHE A 117 -11.05 1.68 -10.94
CA PHE A 117 -9.91 2.11 -10.13
C PHE A 117 -10.24 2.11 -8.63
N ALA A 118 -11.35 2.74 -8.21
CA ALA A 118 -11.72 2.80 -6.79
C ALA A 118 -11.90 1.40 -6.17
N LYS A 119 -12.54 0.48 -6.91
CA LYS A 119 -12.70 -0.91 -6.48
C LYS A 119 -11.38 -1.65 -6.39
N ASN A 120 -10.52 -1.50 -7.39
CA ASN A 120 -9.22 -2.18 -7.41
C ASN A 120 -8.32 -1.68 -6.27
N LEU A 121 -8.32 -0.38 -5.99
CA LEU A 121 -7.51 0.16 -4.89
C LEU A 121 -8.01 -0.30 -3.51
N ARG A 122 -9.33 -0.47 -3.33
CA ARG A 122 -9.86 -1.12 -2.11
C ARG A 122 -9.48 -2.59 -1.99
N ARG A 123 -9.39 -3.30 -3.11
CA ARG A 123 -8.91 -4.70 -3.14
C ARG A 123 -7.41 -4.78 -2.83
N HIS A 124 -6.63 -3.82 -3.31
CA HIS A 124 -5.21 -3.69 -3.00
C HIS A 124 -4.99 -3.51 -1.49
N ALA A 125 -5.70 -2.58 -0.85
CA ALA A 125 -5.66 -2.42 0.61
C ALA A 125 -6.00 -3.72 1.36
N LYS A 126 -6.94 -4.52 0.84
CA LYS A 126 -7.26 -5.84 1.42
C LYS A 126 -6.16 -6.88 1.23
N LEU A 127 -5.51 -6.90 0.07
CA LEU A 127 -4.32 -7.74 -0.14
C LEU A 127 -3.21 -7.38 0.86
N GLU A 128 -3.02 -6.08 1.12
CA GLU A 128 -2.06 -5.60 2.11
C GLU A 128 -2.42 -6.07 3.53
N GLU A 129 -3.66 -5.85 3.96
CA GLU A 129 -4.14 -6.27 5.29
C GLU A 129 -4.11 -7.79 5.51
N GLU A 130 -4.51 -8.57 4.50
CA GLU A 130 -4.71 -10.02 4.65
C GLU A 130 -3.44 -10.82 4.37
N VAL A 131 -2.50 -10.27 3.59
CA VAL A 131 -1.33 -11.02 3.12
C VAL A 131 -0.03 -10.26 3.37
N LEU A 132 0.12 -9.05 2.84
CA LEU A 132 1.44 -8.40 2.79
C LEU A 132 1.89 -7.91 4.17
N TYR A 133 1.02 -7.24 4.92
CA TYR A 133 1.36 -6.77 6.27
C TYR A 133 1.57 -7.94 7.25
N PRO A 134 0.72 -8.99 7.28
CA PRO A 134 1.01 -10.19 8.06
C PRO A 134 2.36 -10.81 7.70
N ALA A 135 2.72 -10.89 6.42
CA ALA A 135 4.02 -11.39 5.98
C ALA A 135 5.18 -10.53 6.51
N ALA A 136 5.07 -9.19 6.47
CA ALA A 136 6.05 -8.28 7.05
C ALA A 136 6.17 -8.45 8.59
N LEU A 137 5.07 -8.70 9.29
CA LEU A 137 5.08 -9.01 10.73
C LEU A 137 5.69 -10.39 11.02
N LEU A 138 5.51 -11.39 10.15
CA LEU A 138 6.16 -12.69 10.28
C LEU A 138 7.67 -12.60 10.05
N ILE A 139 8.12 -11.75 9.13
CA ILE A 139 9.54 -11.44 8.94
C ILE A 139 10.14 -10.89 10.24
N ARG A 140 9.46 -9.94 10.90
CA ARG A 140 9.87 -9.44 12.22
C ARG A 140 10.07 -10.56 13.24
N LYS A 141 9.14 -11.51 13.31
CA LYS A 141 9.24 -12.67 14.22
C LYS A 141 10.41 -13.58 13.85
N SER A 142 10.70 -13.73 12.55
CA SER A 142 11.74 -14.62 12.03
C SER A 142 13.15 -14.07 12.28
N LEU A 143 13.32 -12.74 12.22
CA LEU A 143 14.58 -12.05 12.52
C LEU A 143 15.03 -12.16 14.00
N ARG A 144 14.16 -12.70 14.87
CA ARG A 144 14.36 -12.80 16.32
C ARG A 144 14.50 -14.24 16.82
N ARG A 145 14.56 -15.18 15.89
CA ARG A 145 14.79 -16.60 16.17
C ARG A 145 16.27 -16.89 16.29
#